data_AF-A0A5P8N869-F1
#
_entry.id   AF-A0A5P8N869-F1
#
_cell.length_a   1.000
_cell.length_b   1.000
_cell.length_c   1.000
_cell.angle_alpha   90.00
_cell.angle_beta   90.00
_cell.angle_gamma   90.00
#
_symmetry.space_group_name_H-M   'P 1'
#
loop_
_entity.id
_entity.type
_entity.pdbx_description
1 polymer ?
#
loop_
_entity_poly.entity_id
_entity_poly.type
_entity_poly.pdbx_seq_one_letter_code
_entity_poly.pdbx_strand_id
1 'polypeptide(L)' 'PRMAAWVQLWLNGTLRFNEEKDKEQDTAEFSFAVTNLEDAGTYQCRYQVSEPLRTSKKSDPVE' A
#
# COMPACT_ATOMS: atom_id res chain seq x y z
N PRO A 1 4.76 -13.04 19.00
CA PRO A 1 5.26 -13.02 17.59
C PRO A 1 4.70 -11.81 16.85
N ARG A 2 5.59 -10.96 16.35
CA ARG A 2 5.27 -9.83 15.49
C ARG A 2 4.93 -10.36 14.10
N MET A 3 3.70 -10.16 13.65
CA MET A 3 3.23 -10.65 12.35
C MET A 3 3.63 -9.66 11.27
N ALA A 4 4.36 -10.14 10.28
CA ALA A 4 4.70 -9.35 9.11
C ALA A 4 3.45 -9.05 8.29
N ALA A 5 3.34 -7.80 7.89
CA ALA A 5 2.31 -7.29 7.02
C ALA A 5 2.92 -6.37 5.98
N TRP A 6 2.18 -6.11 4.91
CA TRP A 6 2.58 -5.19 3.86
C TRP A 6 1.42 -4.28 3.49
N VAL A 7 1.73 -3.03 3.22
CA VAL A 7 0.82 -2.08 2.61
C VAL A 7 1.32 -1.78 1.20
N GLN A 8 0.45 -2.02 0.22
CA GLN A 8 0.73 -1.82 -1.20
C GLN A 8 -0.01 -0.60 -1.70
N LEU A 9 0.72 0.34 -2.32
CA LEU A 9 0.12 1.47 -3.04
C LEU A 9 0.16 1.19 -4.54
N TRP A 10 -1.01 1.23 -5.17
CA TRP A 10 -1.21 1.02 -6.60
C TRP A 10 -1.56 2.34 -7.27
N LEU A 11 -0.88 2.71 -8.36
CA LEU A 11 -1.19 3.86 -9.21
C LEU A 11 -1.63 3.36 -10.59
N ASN A 12 -2.83 3.77 -11.03
CA ASN A 12 -3.40 3.37 -12.33
C ASN A 12 -3.35 1.85 -12.57
N GLY A 13 -3.56 1.06 -11.50
CA GLY A 13 -3.51 -0.40 -11.55
C GLY A 13 -2.11 -1.02 -11.55
N THR A 14 -1.05 -0.23 -11.40
CA THR A 14 0.35 -0.70 -11.28
C THR A 14 0.87 -0.54 -9.85
N LEU A 15 1.57 -1.54 -9.31
CA LEU A 15 2.16 -1.46 -7.98
C LEU A 15 3.29 -0.42 -7.97
N ARG A 16 3.17 0.63 -7.16
CA ARG A 16 4.19 1.68 -6.99
C ARG A 16 5.02 1.49 -5.73
N PHE A 17 4.37 1.18 -4.61
CA PHE A 17 5.06 0.97 -3.33
C PHE A 17 4.58 -0.30 -2.66
N ASN A 18 5.49 -0.94 -1.92
CA ASN A 18 5.21 -2.07 -1.06
C ASN A 18 6.04 -1.90 0.22
N GLU A 19 5.39 -1.42 1.27
CA GLU A 19 6.03 -1.16 2.56
C GLU A 19 5.75 -2.32 3.52
N GLU A 20 6.79 -2.87 4.14
CA GLU A 20 6.64 -3.83 5.23
C GLU A 20 6.25 -3.11 6.52
N LYS A 21 5.27 -3.67 7.21
CA LYS A 21 4.73 -3.17 8.47
C LYS A 21 4.61 -4.33 9.45
N ASP A 22 4.76 -4.00 10.72
CA ASP A 22 4.23 -4.83 11.78
C ASP A 22 2.71 -4.66 11.85
N LYS A 23 1.97 -5.73 12.14
CA LYS A 23 0.50 -5.65 12.31
C LYS A 23 0.05 -4.63 13.36
N GLU A 24 0.92 -4.25 14.29
CA GLU A 24 0.64 -3.22 15.30
C GLU A 24 0.54 -1.80 14.71
N GLN A 25 1.07 -1.58 13.50
CA GLN A 25 0.95 -0.30 12.80
C GLN A 25 -0.30 -0.30 11.91
N ASP A 26 -1.29 0.50 12.29
CA ASP A 26 -2.56 0.62 11.56
C ASP A 26 -2.47 1.57 10.35
N THR A 27 -1.34 2.25 10.16
CA THR A 27 -1.16 3.26 9.10
C THR A 27 0.21 3.09 8.43
N ALA A 28 0.23 3.31 7.11
CA ALA A 28 1.43 3.41 6.30
C ALA A 28 1.47 4.77 5.61
N GLU A 29 2.67 5.31 5.46
CA GLU A 29 2.91 6.62 4.87
C GLU A 29 3.83 6.46 3.66
N PHE A 30 3.37 6.91 2.50
CA PHE A 30 4.12 6.83 1.25
C PHE A 30 4.53 8.24 0.85
N SER A 31 5.83 8.52 0.89
CA SER A 31 6.38 9.84 0.57
C SER A 31 6.98 9.85 -0.83
N PHE A 32 6.56 10.82 -1.63
CA PHE A 32 7.17 11.13 -2.92
C PHE A 32 8.22 12.23 -2.69
N ALA A 33 9.49 11.93 -2.94
CA ALA A 33 10.56 12.93 -2.82
C ALA A 33 10.37 14.08 -3.82
N VAL A 34 9.87 13.75 -5.01
CA VAL A 34 9.48 14.69 -6.07
C VAL A 34 8.21 14.12 -6.69
N THR A 35 7.24 14.98 -6.98
CA THR A 35 6.02 14.62 -7.71
C THR A 35 6.17 15.02 -9.18
N ASN A 36 6.11 14.05 -10.08
CA ASN A 36 6.18 14.25 -11.52
C ASN A 36 4.82 13.99 -12.19
N LEU A 37 4.70 14.31 -13.48
CA LEU A 37 3.47 14.02 -14.25
C LEU A 37 3.13 12.52 -14.27
N GLU A 38 4.12 11.64 -14.16
CA GLU A 38 3.95 10.20 -14.05
C GLU A 38 3.29 9.74 -12.73
N ASP A 39 3.26 10.60 -11.71
CA ASP A 39 2.58 10.35 -10.44
C ASP A 39 1.12 10.83 -10.47
N ALA A 40 0.66 11.41 -11.58
CA ALA A 40 -0.75 11.76 -11.74
C ALA A 40 -1.59 10.51 -12.08
N GLY A 41 -2.69 10.34 -11.37
CA GLY A 41 -3.66 9.28 -11.66
C GLY A 41 -4.34 8.76 -10.42
N THR A 42 -4.92 7.56 -10.55
CA THR A 42 -5.74 6.97 -9.51
C THR A 42 -4.94 6.05 -8.60
N TYR A 43 -4.93 6.38 -7.32
CA TYR A 43 -4.30 5.61 -6.26
C TYR A 43 -5.29 4.68 -5.57
N GLN A 44 -4.83 3.46 -5.25
CA GLN A 44 -5.55 2.50 -4.42
C GLN A 44 -4.60 1.78 -3.48
N CYS A 45 -5.04 1.55 -2.26
CA CYS A 45 -4.27 0.86 -1.23
C CYS A 45 -4.75 -0.60 -1.07
N ARG A 46 -3.84 -1.52 -0.73
CA ARG A 46 -4.17 -2.89 -0.34
C ARG A 46 -3.28 -3.35 0.82
N TYR A 47 -3.88 -4.05 1.78
CA TYR A 47 -3.18 -4.64 2.91
C TYR A 47 -2.97 -6.14 2.72
N GLN A 48 -1.82 -6.66 3.14
CA GLN A 48 -1.48 -8.08 3.12
C GLN A 48 -0.84 -8.51 4.44
N VAL A 49 -1.17 -9.69 4.94
CA VAL A 49 -0.59 -10.28 6.17
C VAL A 49 0.05 -11.62 5.82
N SER A 50 1.19 -11.96 6.44
CA SER A 50 1.93 -13.20 6.14
C SER A 50 1.27 -14.47 6.69
N GLU A 51 0.67 -14.41 7.89
CA GLU A 51 0.22 -15.60 8.61
C GLU A 51 -1.13 -15.39 9.32
N PRO A 52 -2.19 -16.08 8.87
CA PRO A 52 -2.29 -16.76 7.57
C PRO A 52 -2.18 -15.75 6.42
N LEU A 53 -1.66 -16.19 5.26
CA LEU A 53 -1.55 -15.34 4.08
C LEU A 53 -2.94 -14.83 3.68
N ARG A 54 -3.18 -13.54 3.91
CA ARG A 54 -4.46 -12.89 3.63
C ARG A 54 -4.22 -11.54 3.01
N THR A 55 -5.10 -11.16 2.10
CA THR A 55 -5.08 -9.86 1.45
C THR A 55 -6.44 -9.19 1.56
N SER A 56 -6.44 -7.89 1.80
CA SER A 56 -7.66 -7.10 1.78
C SER A 56 -8.13 -6.87 0.34
N LYS A 57 -9.37 -6.38 0.20
CA LYS A 57 -9.81 -5.69 -1.02
C LYS A 57 -9.01 -4.38 -1.17
N LYS A 58 -8.91 -3.88 -2.40
CA LYS A 58 -8.36 -2.55 -2.65
C LYS A 58 -9.30 -1.49 -2.07
N SER A 59 -8.73 -0.39 -1.61
CA SER A 59 -9.48 0.78 -1.19
C SER A 59 -10.26 1.39 -2.35
N ASP A 60 -11.16 2.31 -1.99
CA ASP A 60 -11.74 3.22 -2.95
C ASP A 60 -10.62 4.03 -3.64
N PRO A 61 -10.77 4.32 -4.94
CA PRO A 61 -9.81 5.10 -5.72
C PRO A 61 -9.74 6.56 -5.25
N VAL A 62 -8.54 7.14 -5.27
CA VAL A 62 -8.30 8.57 -5.01
C VAL A 62 -7.39 9.16 -6.10
N GLU A 63 -7.62 10.42 -6.51
CA GLU A 63 -6.84 11.14 -7.52
C GLU A 63 -6.10 12.34 -6.90
#